data_AF-A0A7W1B6L4-F1
#
_entry.id   AF-A0A7W1B6L4-F1
#
_cell.length_a   1.000
_cell.length_b   1.000
_cell.length_c   1.000
_cell.angle_alpha   90.00
_cell.angle_beta   90.00
_cell.angle_gamma   90.00
#
_symmetry.space_group_name_H-M   'P 1'
#
loop_
_entity.id
_entity.type
_entity.pdbx_description
1 polymer ?
#
loop_
_entity_poly.entity_id
_entity_poly.type
_entity_poly.pdbx_seq_one_letter_code
_entity_poly.pdbx_strand_id
1 'polypeptide(L)'
;MLRPRYNLLVLALLLAGGILGCTATPVGRICDLGSEPPATSEVVVASPSLDCVSRTCLRYPLSRELPPGGKYNELVGLCTAECESAEDCERVPESPCVTGFTCGIAVTVGPFCCRKFCICKDYAVVPENNQLPTPLACEPDNAGNACCNLPGRVGDKANYPLCNIEGA
;
A
#
# COMPACT_ATOMS: atom_id res chain seq x y z
N MET A 1 -61.01 15.69 8.36
CA MET A 1 -60.03 14.90 9.16
C MET A 1 -58.91 14.42 8.24
N LEU A 2 -57.84 15.21 8.06
CA LEU A 2 -56.68 14.78 7.27
C LEU A 2 -55.77 13.90 8.14
N ARG A 3 -55.27 12.79 7.59
CA ARG A 3 -54.49 11.79 8.34
C ARG A 3 -53.02 12.25 8.49
N PRO A 4 -52.49 12.47 9.71
CA PRO A 4 -51.15 13.04 9.93
C PRO A 4 -50.01 12.01 9.78
N ARG A 5 -50.26 10.83 9.17
CA ARG A 5 -49.34 9.67 9.23
C ARG A 5 -48.36 9.55 8.06
N TYR A 6 -48.51 10.33 6.99
CA TYR A 6 -47.62 10.23 5.81
C TYR A 6 -46.34 11.06 5.92
N ASN A 7 -46.36 12.21 6.61
CA ASN A 7 -45.19 13.11 6.67
C ASN A 7 -44.01 12.54 7.49
N LEU A 8 -44.27 11.61 8.40
CA LEU A 8 -43.23 10.98 9.24
C LEU A 8 -42.43 9.89 8.50
N LEU A 9 -42.98 9.28 7.46
CA LEU A 9 -42.30 8.25 6.67
C LEU A 9 -41.36 8.83 5.61
N VAL A 10 -41.70 10.00 5.04
CA VAL A 10 -40.85 10.66 4.04
C VAL A 10 -39.59 11.27 4.67
N LEU A 11 -39.69 11.79 5.90
CA LEU A 11 -38.57 12.44 6.57
C LEU A 11 -37.49 11.46 7.07
N ALA A 12 -37.87 10.20 7.36
CA ALA A 12 -36.94 9.17 7.83
C ALA A 12 -36.01 8.62 6.72
N LEU A 13 -36.45 8.68 5.45
CA LEU A 13 -35.69 8.15 4.31
C LEU A 13 -34.56 9.07 3.82
N LEU A 14 -34.55 10.35 4.22
CA LEU A 14 -33.52 11.31 3.80
C LEU A 14 -32.26 11.33 4.68
N LEU A 15 -32.25 10.63 5.82
CA LEU A 15 -31.13 10.63 6.78
C LEU A 15 -30.16 9.44 6.62
N ALA A 16 -30.41 8.50 5.70
CA ALA A 16 -29.64 7.26 5.56
C ALA A 16 -28.57 7.27 4.44
N GLY A 17 -28.40 8.38 3.70
CA GLY A 17 -27.62 8.41 2.46
C GLY A 17 -26.19 8.98 2.52
N GLY A 18 -25.64 9.26 3.71
CA GLY A 18 -24.55 10.24 3.86
C GLY A 18 -23.19 9.77 4.39
N ILE A 19 -22.80 8.49 4.24
CA ILE A 19 -21.54 7.97 4.87
C ILE A 19 -20.67 7.08 3.95
N LEU A 20 -20.62 7.36 2.65
CA LEU A 20 -19.70 6.69 1.71
C LEU A 20 -18.83 7.74 1.02
N GLY A 21 -17.55 7.89 1.41
CA GLY A 21 -16.66 8.85 0.75
C GLY A 21 -15.34 9.26 1.42
N CYS A 22 -14.98 8.75 2.62
CA CYS A 22 -13.76 9.17 3.33
C CYS A 22 -12.91 7.97 3.81
N THR A 23 -12.26 7.24 2.90
CA THR A 23 -11.30 6.17 3.26
C THR A 23 -10.03 6.13 2.41
N ALA A 24 -10.01 6.73 1.21
CA ALA A 24 -8.78 6.83 0.41
C ALA A 24 -7.76 7.71 1.15
N THR A 25 -6.58 7.15 1.43
CA THR A 25 -5.49 7.92 2.05
C THR A 25 -4.61 8.46 0.91
N PRO A 26 -4.39 9.78 0.81
CA PRO A 26 -3.68 10.36 -0.32
C PRO A 26 -2.24 9.85 -0.44
N VAL A 27 -1.90 9.28 -1.60
CA VAL A 27 -0.57 8.71 -1.90
C VAL A 27 0.18 9.50 -2.97
N GLY A 28 1.50 9.34 -2.99
CA GLY A 28 2.38 9.84 -4.04
C GLY A 28 3.09 11.16 -3.74
N ARG A 29 2.91 11.78 -2.57
CA ARG A 29 3.78 12.86 -2.09
C ARG A 29 5.21 12.36 -1.94
N ILE A 30 6.21 13.19 -2.21
CA ILE A 30 7.62 12.87 -1.91
C ILE A 30 7.80 12.85 -0.39
N CYS A 31 8.58 11.90 0.12
CA CYS A 31 8.93 11.75 1.53
C CYS A 31 10.38 11.31 1.71
N ASP A 32 10.94 11.66 2.87
CA ASP A 32 12.26 11.23 3.29
C ASP A 32 12.23 9.77 3.78
N LEU A 33 13.28 9.02 3.44
CA LEU A 33 13.51 7.64 3.86
C LEU A 33 14.41 7.56 5.10
N GLY A 34 15.06 8.67 5.47
CA GLY A 34 16.05 8.75 6.53
C GLY A 34 17.45 9.06 6.02
N SER A 35 18.43 9.00 6.92
CA SER A 35 19.79 9.49 6.67
C SER A 35 20.70 8.56 5.86
N GLU A 36 20.29 7.30 5.62
CA GLU A 36 21.11 6.31 4.91
C GLU A 36 20.56 6.10 3.48
N PRO A 37 21.36 6.36 2.42
CA PRO A 37 20.91 6.17 1.05
C PRO A 37 20.75 4.67 0.76
N PRO A 38 19.55 4.21 0.36
CA PRO A 38 19.29 2.80 0.08
C PRO A 38 19.96 2.36 -1.23
N ALA A 39 20.26 1.07 -1.38
CA ALA A 39 20.85 0.60 -2.63
C ALA A 39 19.87 0.73 -3.79
N THR A 40 20.37 0.97 -4.99
CA THR A 40 19.55 1.33 -6.16
C THR A 40 18.53 0.23 -6.55
N SER A 41 18.83 -1.03 -6.24
CA SER A 41 17.94 -2.19 -6.45
C SER A 41 16.99 -2.49 -5.29
N GLU A 42 17.07 -1.80 -4.15
CA GLU A 42 16.32 -2.13 -2.94
C GLU A 42 14.95 -1.44 -2.88
N VAL A 43 13.96 -2.18 -2.37
CA VAL A 43 12.68 -1.65 -1.90
C VAL A 43 12.85 -1.27 -0.43
N VAL A 44 12.47 -0.05 -0.05
CA VAL A 44 12.58 0.42 1.34
C VAL A 44 11.24 0.98 1.80
N VAL A 45 10.81 0.55 2.99
CA VAL A 45 9.62 1.05 3.68
C VAL A 45 10.05 1.73 4.97
N ALA A 46 9.98 3.06 4.99
CA ALA A 46 10.23 3.85 6.19
C ALA A 46 8.90 4.13 6.90
N SER A 47 8.79 3.65 8.14
CA SER A 47 7.61 3.79 8.99
C SER A 47 8.05 3.79 10.47
N PRO A 48 7.61 4.78 11.29
CA PRO A 48 6.74 5.89 10.94
C PRO A 48 7.46 7.00 10.15
N SER A 49 6.97 7.35 8.96
CA SER A 49 7.34 8.58 8.26
C SER A 49 6.54 9.76 8.80
N LEU A 50 7.19 10.93 8.92
CA LEU A 50 6.55 12.16 9.39
C LEU A 50 5.97 13.01 8.25
N ASP A 51 6.44 12.81 7.01
CA ASP A 51 5.96 13.55 5.83
C ASP A 51 4.59 13.07 5.34
N CYS A 52 4.28 11.80 5.63
CA CYS A 52 3.14 11.08 5.10
C CYS A 52 1.98 11.01 6.09
N VAL A 53 0.77 11.34 5.63
CA VAL A 53 -0.48 11.20 6.40
C VAL A 53 -0.69 9.74 6.84
N SER A 54 -0.39 8.81 5.93
CA SER A 54 -0.38 7.35 6.14
C SER A 54 0.74 6.82 7.05
N ARG A 55 1.65 7.68 7.52
CA ARG A 55 2.88 7.32 8.24
C ARG A 55 3.81 6.34 7.52
N THR A 56 3.61 6.11 6.21
CA THR A 56 4.39 5.12 5.46
C THR A 56 4.98 5.74 4.20
N CYS A 57 6.32 5.72 4.12
CA CYS A 57 7.08 6.16 2.96
C CYS A 57 7.67 4.93 2.26
N LEU A 58 7.46 4.80 0.95
CA LEU A 58 7.91 3.66 0.15
C LEU A 58 8.84 4.13 -0.97
N ARG A 59 10.04 3.57 -1.00
CA ARG A 59 10.92 3.58 -2.17
C ARG A 59 10.75 2.27 -2.92
N TYR A 60 10.44 2.36 -4.21
CA TYR A 60 10.44 1.22 -5.12
C TYR A 60 11.58 1.41 -6.13
N PRO A 61 12.39 0.38 -6.45
CA PRO A 61 13.45 0.48 -7.44
C PRO A 61 12.86 0.68 -8.84
N LEU A 62 13.52 1.47 -9.68
CA LEU A 62 13.07 1.69 -11.05
C LEU A 62 13.31 0.42 -11.88
N SER A 63 12.23 -0.24 -12.30
CA SER A 63 12.27 -1.51 -13.05
C SER A 63 11.95 -1.38 -14.55
N ARG A 64 11.77 -0.15 -15.04
CA ARG A 64 11.37 0.19 -16.42
C ARG A 64 11.79 1.61 -16.77
N GLU A 65 11.74 1.98 -18.05
CA GLU A 65 11.84 3.38 -18.45
C GLU A 65 10.61 4.19 -17.95
N LEU A 66 10.88 5.41 -17.51
CA LEU A 66 9.86 6.38 -17.10
C LEU A 66 9.07 6.88 -18.32
N PRO A 67 7.75 7.06 -18.22
CA PRO A 67 6.96 7.71 -19.26
C PRO A 67 7.26 9.22 -19.32
N PRO A 68 6.88 9.92 -20.41
CA PRO A 68 7.09 11.35 -20.56
C PRO A 68 6.52 12.16 -19.38
N GLY A 69 7.36 12.96 -18.75
CA GLY A 69 7.02 13.78 -17.58
C GLY A 69 7.14 13.07 -16.23
N GLY A 70 7.33 11.74 -16.21
CA GLY A 70 7.69 10.98 -15.02
C GLY A 70 9.02 11.44 -14.43
N LYS A 71 9.13 11.39 -13.10
CA LYS A 71 10.36 11.72 -12.38
C LYS A 71 10.65 10.67 -11.34
N TYR A 72 11.90 10.22 -11.28
CA TYR A 72 12.40 9.32 -10.26
C TYR A 72 13.58 9.97 -9.55
N ASN A 73 13.71 9.73 -8.24
CA ASN A 73 14.85 10.16 -7.45
C ASN A 73 15.16 9.03 -6.46
N GLU A 74 16.33 8.42 -6.62
CA GLU A 74 16.75 7.24 -5.87
C GLU A 74 16.88 7.45 -4.35
N LEU A 75 17.03 8.71 -3.92
CA LEU A 75 17.27 9.11 -2.53
C LEU A 75 15.98 9.37 -1.73
N VAL A 76 14.80 9.40 -2.36
CA VAL A 76 13.52 9.72 -1.71
C VAL A 76 12.47 8.68 -2.01
N GLY A 77 11.52 8.52 -1.08
CA GLY A 77 10.36 7.67 -1.28
C GLY A 77 9.15 8.46 -1.77
N LEU A 78 8.07 7.72 -2.03
CA LEU A 78 6.73 8.27 -2.16
C LEU A 78 5.87 7.80 -0.99
N CYS A 79 5.07 8.71 -0.44
CA CYS A 79 4.07 8.38 0.57
C CYS A 79 3.11 7.34 -0.01
N THR A 80 2.95 6.24 0.69
CA THR A 80 2.08 5.13 0.29
C THR A 80 1.10 4.79 1.42
N ALA A 81 0.08 4.03 1.11
CA ALA A 81 -0.85 3.46 2.08
C ALA A 81 -0.99 1.96 1.80
N GLU A 82 -1.47 1.22 2.79
CA GLU A 82 -1.98 -0.13 2.55
C GLU A 82 -3.28 -0.05 1.73
N CYS A 83 -3.52 -1.07 0.92
CA CYS A 83 -4.61 -1.13 -0.05
C CYS A 83 -5.07 -2.58 -0.23
N GLU A 84 -6.30 -2.76 -0.71
CA GLU A 84 -6.79 -4.05 -1.18
C GLU A 84 -6.90 -4.09 -2.71
N SER A 85 -7.24 -2.96 -3.34
CA SER A 85 -7.33 -2.79 -4.79
C SER A 85 -6.72 -1.45 -5.27
N ALA A 86 -6.61 -1.26 -6.58
CA ALA A 86 -5.96 -0.07 -7.15
C ALA A 86 -6.75 1.23 -6.91
N GLU A 87 -8.06 1.11 -6.65
CA GLU A 87 -8.99 2.20 -6.37
C GLU A 87 -8.74 2.86 -5.00
N ASP A 88 -8.10 2.16 -4.06
CA ASP A 88 -7.71 2.71 -2.76
C ASP A 88 -6.57 3.76 -2.88
N CYS A 89 -5.84 3.74 -4.00
CA CYS A 89 -4.60 4.46 -4.20
C CYS A 89 -4.80 5.85 -4.85
N GLU A 90 -5.51 6.74 -4.15
CA GLU A 90 -5.77 8.10 -4.61
C GLU A 90 -4.47 8.92 -4.72
N ARG A 91 -4.07 9.24 -5.95
CA ARG A 91 -2.88 10.06 -6.25
C ARG A 91 -3.12 11.53 -5.88
N VAL A 92 -2.19 12.12 -5.14
CA VAL A 92 -2.13 13.59 -4.99
C VAL A 92 -1.68 14.31 -6.28
N PRO A 93 -2.18 15.53 -6.57
CA PRO A 93 -1.81 16.27 -7.78
C PRO A 93 -0.31 16.55 -7.92
N GLU A 94 0.39 16.83 -6.81
CA GLU A 94 1.82 17.13 -6.77
C GLU A 94 2.75 15.92 -6.92
N SER A 95 2.19 14.70 -6.95
CA SER A 95 3.00 13.49 -7.07
C SER A 95 3.77 13.49 -8.39
N PRO A 96 5.05 13.07 -8.42
CA PRO A 96 5.78 12.87 -9.68
C PRO A 96 5.12 11.81 -10.58
N CYS A 97 4.25 10.96 -10.02
CA CYS A 97 3.51 9.87 -10.67
C CYS A 97 4.29 9.27 -11.87
N VAL A 98 3.78 9.28 -13.11
CA VAL A 98 2.64 9.98 -13.73
C VAL A 98 1.43 9.07 -14.00
N THR A 99 1.61 7.79 -14.31
CA THR A 99 0.53 6.88 -14.76
C THR A 99 -0.40 6.38 -13.64
N GLY A 100 -0.20 6.89 -12.42
CA GLY A 100 -1.00 6.58 -11.23
C GLY A 100 -0.42 5.41 -10.44
N PHE A 101 -1.18 4.96 -9.45
CA PHE A 101 -0.76 3.90 -8.53
C PHE A 101 -1.52 2.61 -8.80
N THR A 102 -0.91 1.48 -8.49
CA THR A 102 -1.55 0.18 -8.39
C THR A 102 -1.35 -0.38 -6.99
N CYS A 103 -2.25 -1.27 -6.57
CA CYS A 103 -2.09 -1.99 -5.33
C CYS A 103 -1.31 -3.30 -5.57
N GLY A 104 -0.26 -3.52 -4.78
CA GLY A 104 0.54 -4.74 -4.89
C GLY A 104 1.55 -4.89 -3.76
N ILE A 105 2.17 -6.06 -3.69
CA ILE A 105 3.16 -6.36 -2.65
C ILE A 105 4.50 -5.73 -3.04
N ALA A 106 4.99 -4.83 -2.18
CA ALA A 106 6.29 -4.18 -2.39
C ALA A 106 7.46 -4.99 -1.82
N VAL A 107 7.27 -5.66 -0.67
CA VAL A 107 8.35 -6.30 0.10
C VAL A 107 8.03 -7.77 0.38
N THR A 108 9.02 -8.65 0.19
CA THR A 108 8.93 -10.11 0.41
C THR A 108 9.76 -10.59 1.61
N VAL A 109 10.29 -9.67 2.42
CA VAL A 109 11.08 -9.91 3.65
C VAL A 109 10.78 -8.85 4.72
N GLY A 110 11.16 -9.11 5.97
CA GLY A 110 11.09 -8.13 7.07
C GLY A 110 9.68 -7.91 7.65
N PRO A 111 9.43 -6.81 8.39
CA PRO A 111 8.15 -6.58 9.08
C PRO A 111 7.00 -6.17 8.13
N PHE A 112 7.32 -5.70 6.93
CA PHE A 112 6.35 -5.32 5.90
C PHE A 112 6.10 -6.40 4.84
N CYS A 113 6.64 -7.60 5.06
CA CYS A 113 6.48 -8.79 4.23
C CYS A 113 5.04 -9.00 3.76
N CYS A 114 4.83 -9.15 2.45
CA CYS A 114 3.55 -9.50 1.83
C CYS A 114 2.37 -8.56 2.13
N ARG A 115 2.62 -7.39 2.71
CA ARG A 115 1.63 -6.32 2.82
C ARG A 115 1.51 -5.66 1.45
N LYS A 116 0.26 -5.41 1.06
CA LYS A 116 -0.07 -4.65 -0.15
C LYS A 116 0.14 -3.16 0.12
N PHE A 117 0.74 -2.47 -0.83
CA PHE A 117 0.93 -1.02 -0.80
C PHE A 117 0.57 -0.40 -2.15
N CYS A 118 0.26 0.89 -2.14
CA CYS A 118 0.15 1.68 -3.35
C CYS A 118 1.53 1.93 -3.96
N ILE A 119 1.80 1.29 -5.11
CA ILE A 119 3.06 1.35 -5.86
C ILE A 119 2.83 2.20 -7.10
N CYS A 120 3.74 3.15 -7.38
CA CYS A 120 3.64 3.97 -8.59
C CYS A 120 3.89 3.12 -9.84
N LYS A 121 2.95 3.15 -10.80
CA LYS A 121 2.99 2.36 -12.04
C LYS A 121 4.14 2.74 -12.97
N ASP A 122 4.73 3.92 -12.82
CA ASP A 122 5.92 4.35 -13.58
C ASP A 122 7.19 3.62 -13.14
N TYR A 123 7.26 3.15 -11.89
CA TYR A 123 8.47 2.53 -11.34
C TYR A 123 8.44 1.00 -11.46
N ALA A 124 7.23 0.41 -11.58
CA ALA A 124 6.99 -1.02 -11.65
C ALA A 124 6.59 -1.48 -13.07
N VAL A 125 7.00 -2.69 -13.47
CA VAL A 125 6.41 -3.38 -14.63
C VAL A 125 5.03 -3.92 -14.22
N VAL A 126 3.98 -3.19 -14.58
CA VAL A 126 2.59 -3.56 -14.28
C VAL A 126 1.96 -4.25 -15.51
N PRO A 127 1.37 -5.46 -15.37
CA PRO A 127 0.67 -6.14 -16.46
C PRO A 127 -0.61 -5.41 -16.92
N GLU A 128 -1.16 -5.81 -18.08
CA GLU A 128 -2.34 -5.17 -18.69
C GLU A 128 -3.60 -5.16 -17.80
N ASN A 129 -3.74 -6.14 -16.91
CA ASN A 129 -4.82 -6.20 -15.92
C ASN A 129 -4.69 -5.17 -14.79
N ASN A 130 -3.67 -4.31 -14.83
CA ASN A 130 -3.33 -3.30 -13.82
C ASN A 130 -2.97 -3.85 -12.42
N GLN A 131 -2.78 -5.16 -12.26
CA GLN A 131 -2.50 -5.81 -10.97
C GLN A 131 -1.10 -6.41 -10.98
N LEU A 132 -0.30 -6.08 -9.96
CA LEU A 132 0.98 -6.75 -9.75
C LEU A 132 0.73 -8.19 -9.28
N PRO A 133 1.43 -9.20 -9.85
CA PRO A 133 1.29 -10.57 -9.39
C PRO A 133 1.78 -10.71 -7.95
N THR A 134 1.08 -11.52 -7.14
CA THR A 134 1.57 -11.93 -5.83
C THR A 134 2.92 -12.63 -6.00
N PRO A 135 4.01 -12.19 -5.33
CA PRO A 135 5.28 -12.88 -5.39
C PRO A 135 5.15 -14.30 -4.84
N LEU A 136 5.85 -15.28 -5.42
CA LEU A 136 5.88 -16.66 -4.92
C LEU A 136 6.30 -16.75 -3.44
N ALA A 137 7.17 -15.83 -3.00
CA ALA A 137 7.59 -15.67 -1.60
C ALA A 137 6.47 -15.20 -0.66
N CYS A 138 5.28 -14.87 -1.19
CA CYS A 138 4.10 -14.41 -0.47
C CYS A 138 2.89 -15.34 -0.57
N GLU A 139 3.03 -16.46 -1.26
CA GLU A 139 1.99 -17.49 -1.26
C GLU A 139 1.88 -18.10 0.16
N PRO A 140 0.67 -18.20 0.76
CA PRO A 140 0.50 -18.72 2.12
C PRO A 140 0.97 -20.16 2.28
N ASP A 141 0.74 -20.99 1.26
CA ASP A 141 1.04 -22.41 1.22
C ASP A 141 2.52 -22.72 0.90
N ASN A 142 3.31 -21.70 0.56
CA ASN A 142 4.74 -21.85 0.30
C ASN A 142 5.52 -21.94 1.63
N ALA A 143 6.03 -23.11 1.96
CA ALA A 143 6.85 -23.34 3.17
C ALA A 143 8.21 -22.60 3.14
N GLY A 144 8.70 -22.18 1.97
CA GLY A 144 9.92 -21.36 1.82
C GLY A 144 9.69 -19.85 2.05
N ASN A 145 8.46 -19.44 2.32
CA ASN A 145 8.08 -18.04 2.58
C ASN A 145 8.63 -17.57 3.95
N ALA A 146 9.52 -16.58 3.95
CA ALA A 146 10.19 -16.05 5.15
C ALA A 146 9.37 -14.99 5.93
N CYS A 147 8.10 -14.79 5.59
CA CYS A 147 7.25 -13.76 6.18
C CYS A 147 6.63 -14.20 7.51
N CYS A 148 7.26 -13.77 8.60
CA CYS A 148 6.88 -14.12 9.97
C CYS A 148 5.74 -13.26 10.55
N ASN A 149 5.31 -12.24 9.83
CA ASN A 149 4.13 -11.43 10.14
C ASN A 149 2.81 -12.08 9.69
N LEU A 150 2.86 -13.20 8.95
CA LEU A 150 1.67 -13.93 8.52
C LEU A 150 1.04 -14.75 9.68
N PRO A 151 -0.30 -14.91 9.71
CA PRO A 151 -0.99 -15.63 10.79
C PRO A 151 -0.47 -17.05 11.01
N GLY A 152 -0.35 -17.46 12.28
CA GLY A 152 0.04 -18.82 12.67
C GLY A 152 1.53 -19.15 12.57
N ARG A 153 2.39 -18.22 12.08
CA ARG A 153 3.83 -18.49 11.88
C ARG A 153 4.72 -18.10 13.05
N VAL A 154 4.28 -17.16 13.89
CA VAL A 154 5.04 -16.71 15.07
C VAL A 154 5.10 -17.84 16.11
N GLY A 155 6.30 -18.31 16.43
CA GLY A 155 6.53 -19.33 17.46
C GLY A 155 6.35 -20.79 17.01
N ASP A 156 5.83 -21.04 15.81
CA ASP A 156 5.81 -22.38 15.22
C ASP A 156 7.19 -22.71 14.62
N LYS A 157 8.12 -23.07 15.51
CA LYS A 157 9.50 -23.41 15.16
C LYS A 157 9.62 -24.67 14.31
N ALA A 158 8.59 -25.52 14.28
CA ALA A 158 8.60 -26.80 13.56
C ALA A 158 8.33 -26.61 12.07
N ASN A 159 7.38 -25.72 11.73
CA ASN A 159 7.02 -25.44 10.33
C ASN A 159 7.68 -24.16 9.78
N TYR A 160 8.03 -23.20 10.64
CA TYR A 160 8.59 -21.90 10.24
C TYR A 160 9.86 -21.56 11.04
N PRO A 161 10.99 -22.26 10.83
CA PRO A 161 12.22 -22.09 11.60
C PRO A 161 12.89 -20.71 11.45
N LEU A 162 12.51 -19.93 10.43
CA LEU A 162 12.94 -18.54 10.26
C LEU A 162 12.17 -17.55 11.16
N CYS A 163 11.05 -17.98 11.75
CA CYS A 163 10.13 -17.15 12.55
C CYS A 163 10.31 -17.29 14.05
N ASN A 164 11.57 -17.52 14.46
CA ASN A 164 12.03 -17.50 15.83
C ASN A 164 12.17 -16.06 16.33
N ILE A 165 11.06 -15.41 16.70
CA ILE A 165 11.08 -14.07 17.32
C ILE A 165 11.46 -14.20 18.81
N GLU A 166 12.76 -14.39 19.08
CA GLU A 166 13.35 -14.21 20.40
C GLU A 166 13.98 -12.81 20.46
N GLY A 167 13.20 -11.82 20.89
CA GLY A 167 13.64 -10.44 21.05
C GLY A 167 12.96 -9.46 20.07
N ALA A 168 11.87 -8.85 20.54
CA ALA A 168 11.41 -7.53 20.13
C ALA A 168 11.42 -6.64 21.38
#